data_AF-A0A2P5LVE8-F1
#
_entry.id   AF-A0A2P5LVE8-F1
#
_cell.length_a   1.000
_cell.length_b   1.000
_cell.length_c   1.000
_cell.angle_alpha   90.00
_cell.angle_beta   90.00
_cell.angle_gamma   90.00
#
_symmetry.space_group_name_H-M   'P 1'
#
loop_
_entity.id
_entity.type
_entity.pdbx_description
1 polymer ?
#
loop_
_entity_poly.entity_id
_entity_poly.type
_entity_poly.pdbx_seq_one_letter_code
_entity_poly.pdbx_strand_id
1 'polypeptide(L)'
;MTAGAPAAAPAIGDLAGLAAAVLAVAPRAVGGLWLRAGAGVARDRWLAELHNLMPPDIAWKRVPAGVSEGRLLGGLDLSATLATGRPVSETGLLAAAHDGVLVVTMAERLDPAAAALITRAMDTGEARSERDGLTLCHPAEFGVIACDEGEPGEIPPLALTDRLGLCLDLAVLPPSSHPCSAETVREARAILPIVQPEARHLTDLCAAALQLGIPSLRTPLQALAIARVLAALAGRRGVESGDILNAIALAMLPRATRLPESAEEPAEAPAEPDDPPPPSEENATRRDPEDVPQDIPVEAALATLPPKLLESLIAKMGSSRTRRTGSAGQTAKNARERGRVFGSKAGDPRTGARLSIIDTLRAAAPWQKLRHGPGQVAGGIAVRREDFRIVRRKARSRTTTIFVVDASGSSALQRLQEAKGAVQLLLAECYVRRDEVALIAFRGRKADVVLPPTRALTRASRALAAMVGGGGTPLATAIDNARLTAESVIRAGQTPFLVFMTDGRANIARDGSPGRVQAMEDAMVSGRRLAELRQPVIVIDTSARPAEQAASLARAMQARYLPLPQADPQRLVGVVSALQGEARERRAS
;
A
#
# COMPACT_ATOMS: atom_id res chain seq x y z
N MET A 1 48.90 11.60 -18.80
CA MET A 1 47.74 10.80 -18.36
C MET A 1 47.28 11.40 -17.04
N THR A 2 46.35 12.34 -17.12
CA THR A 2 45.82 13.10 -15.98
C THR A 2 44.82 12.23 -15.23
N ALA A 3 45.14 11.89 -13.98
CA ALA A 3 44.21 11.27 -13.05
C ALA A 3 43.02 12.24 -12.85
N GLY A 4 41.84 11.82 -13.29
CA GLY A 4 40.60 12.57 -13.06
C GLY A 4 40.36 12.67 -11.55
N ALA A 5 40.01 13.87 -11.08
CA ALA A 5 39.62 14.10 -9.70
C ALA A 5 38.42 13.17 -9.34
N PRO A 6 38.39 12.59 -8.13
CA PRO A 6 37.25 11.78 -7.70
C PRO A 6 35.97 12.63 -7.78
N ALA A 7 34.94 12.09 -8.43
CA ALA A 7 33.63 12.73 -8.48
C ALA A 7 33.15 12.98 -7.04
N ALA A 8 32.76 14.22 -6.75
CA ALA A 8 32.27 14.61 -5.43
C ALA A 8 31.12 13.67 -5.01
N ALA A 9 31.16 13.20 -3.76
CA ALA A 9 30.11 12.36 -3.21
C ALA A 9 28.75 13.05 -3.39
N PRO A 10 27.73 12.36 -3.90
CA PRO A 10 26.44 12.97 -4.14
C PRO A 10 25.83 13.50 -2.84
N ALA A 11 25.58 14.81 -2.81
CA ALA A 11 24.95 15.47 -1.70
C ALA A 11 23.52 14.93 -1.44
N ILE A 12 23.07 15.03 -0.20
CA ILE A 12 21.79 14.53 0.35
C ILE A 12 20.55 15.02 -0.44
N GLY A 13 20.70 16.01 -1.32
CA GLY A 13 19.63 16.65 -2.07
C GLY A 13 18.83 15.76 -3.05
N ASP A 14 19.38 14.65 -3.55
CA ASP A 14 18.66 13.73 -4.46
C ASP A 14 18.69 12.27 -3.99
N LEU A 15 17.88 11.97 -2.97
CA LEU A 15 17.67 10.62 -2.45
C LEU A 15 17.17 9.62 -3.52
N ALA A 16 16.41 10.07 -4.52
CA ALA A 16 15.91 9.21 -5.59
C ALA A 16 17.03 8.76 -6.54
N GLY A 17 17.93 9.68 -6.88
CA GLY A 17 19.14 9.39 -7.65
C GLY A 17 20.14 8.53 -6.86
N LEU A 18 20.32 8.82 -5.57
CA LEU A 18 21.14 8.00 -4.67
C LEU A 18 20.63 6.56 -4.59
N ALA A 19 19.33 6.36 -4.42
CA ALA A 19 18.72 5.03 -4.39
C ALA A 19 18.97 4.26 -5.70
N ALA A 20 18.91 4.94 -6.85
CA ALA A 20 19.21 4.35 -8.15
C ALA A 20 20.70 3.92 -8.24
N ALA A 21 21.61 4.79 -7.83
CA ALA A 21 23.05 4.51 -7.81
C ALA A 21 23.39 3.32 -6.91
N VAL A 22 22.84 3.29 -5.70
CA VAL A 22 23.06 2.23 -4.72
C VAL A 22 22.57 0.88 -5.28
N LEU A 23 21.37 0.87 -5.85
CA LEU A 23 20.79 -0.33 -6.45
C LEU A 23 21.56 -0.79 -7.70
N ALA A 24 22.11 0.15 -8.48
CA ALA A 24 22.94 -0.16 -9.64
C ALA A 24 24.29 -0.80 -9.26
N VAL A 25 24.87 -0.44 -8.11
CA VAL A 25 26.12 -1.03 -7.62
C VAL A 25 25.88 -2.42 -7.03
N ALA A 26 24.93 -2.58 -6.11
CA ALA A 26 24.82 -3.80 -5.31
C ALA A 26 23.36 -4.28 -5.11
N PRO A 27 22.64 -4.64 -6.20
CA PRO A 27 21.21 -4.93 -6.13
C PRO A 27 20.84 -6.05 -5.14
N ARG A 28 21.69 -7.08 -5.04
CA ARG A 28 21.53 -8.18 -4.08
C ARG A 28 21.90 -7.76 -2.65
N ALA A 29 23.03 -7.08 -2.44
CA ALA A 29 23.56 -6.81 -1.10
C ALA A 29 22.62 -5.89 -0.31
N VAL A 30 21.93 -4.98 -1.00
CA VAL A 30 20.90 -4.10 -0.41
C VAL A 30 19.51 -4.76 -0.41
N GLY A 31 19.39 -5.99 -0.91
CA GLY A 31 18.15 -6.76 -1.06
C GLY A 31 17.23 -6.29 -2.19
N GLY A 32 17.25 -4.99 -2.49
CA GLY A 32 16.46 -4.40 -3.57
C GLY A 32 15.76 -3.12 -3.14
N LEU A 33 14.72 -2.76 -3.88
CA LEU A 33 13.96 -1.52 -3.73
C LEU A 33 12.46 -1.77 -3.69
N TRP A 34 11.81 -1.21 -2.69
CA TRP A 34 10.38 -0.94 -2.70
C TRP A 34 10.14 0.44 -3.33
N LEU A 35 9.60 0.45 -4.55
CA LEU A 35 9.34 1.65 -5.32
C LEU A 35 7.85 1.95 -5.33
N ARG A 36 7.41 2.94 -4.55
CA ARG A 36 6.04 3.45 -4.60
C ARG A 36 5.93 4.54 -5.66
N ALA A 37 5.21 4.23 -6.72
CA ALA A 37 4.94 5.16 -7.81
C ALA A 37 3.77 4.65 -8.65
N GLY A 38 2.79 5.52 -8.93
CA GLY A 38 1.74 5.22 -9.90
C GLY A 38 2.32 4.93 -11.28
N ALA A 39 1.61 4.15 -12.10
CA ALA A 39 1.99 3.95 -13.48
C ALA A 39 2.02 5.29 -14.24
N GLY A 40 3.18 5.66 -14.77
CA GLY A 40 3.36 6.95 -15.43
C GLY A 40 4.81 7.26 -15.78
N VAL A 41 4.98 8.42 -16.43
CA VAL A 41 6.25 8.85 -17.01
C VAL A 41 7.38 8.95 -15.98
N ALA A 42 7.09 9.43 -14.76
CA ALA A 42 8.11 9.59 -13.73
C ALA A 42 8.75 8.25 -13.31
N ARG A 43 7.92 7.22 -13.09
CA ARG A 43 8.39 5.86 -12.76
C ARG A 43 9.17 5.25 -13.92
N ASP A 44 8.61 5.32 -15.11
CA ASP A 44 9.21 4.68 -16.29
C ASP A 44 10.54 5.36 -16.66
N ARG A 45 10.64 6.68 -16.49
CA ARG A 45 11.88 7.45 -16.59
C ARG A 45 12.89 6.99 -15.54
N TRP A 46 12.53 6.96 -14.27
CA TRP A 46 13.43 6.55 -13.19
C TRP A 46 13.95 5.11 -13.39
N LEU A 47 13.08 4.17 -13.82
CA LEU A 47 13.49 2.80 -14.13
C LEU A 47 14.42 2.71 -15.34
N ALA A 48 14.21 3.54 -16.37
CA ALA A 48 15.10 3.60 -17.52
C ALA A 48 16.47 4.18 -17.15
N GLU A 49 16.48 5.23 -16.32
CA GLU A 49 17.70 5.85 -15.78
C GLU A 49 18.51 4.84 -14.95
N LEU A 50 17.84 4.12 -14.04
CA LEU A 50 18.46 3.02 -13.29
C LEU A 50 19.06 1.95 -14.21
N HIS A 51 18.30 1.53 -15.24
CA HIS A 51 18.77 0.50 -16.16
C HIS A 51 20.02 0.96 -16.93
N ASN A 52 20.09 2.23 -17.32
CA ASN A 52 21.25 2.83 -17.99
C ASN A 52 22.51 2.92 -17.10
N LEU A 53 22.35 2.96 -15.78
CA LEU A 53 23.46 2.93 -14.82
C LEU A 53 24.05 1.53 -14.61
N MET A 54 23.28 0.48 -14.93
CA MET A 54 23.71 -0.90 -14.76
C MET A 54 24.52 -1.39 -15.97
N PRO A 55 25.33 -2.46 -15.80
CA PRO A 55 26.00 -3.10 -16.93
C PRO A 55 25.01 -3.51 -18.04
N PRO A 56 25.36 -3.36 -19.32
CA PRO A 56 24.45 -3.62 -20.44
C PRO A 56 23.94 -5.07 -20.51
N ASP A 57 24.76 -6.02 -20.05
CA ASP A 57 24.45 -7.46 -20.06
C ASP A 57 23.73 -7.92 -18.78
N ILE A 58 23.35 -7.01 -17.88
CA ILE A 58 22.69 -7.38 -16.62
C ILE A 58 21.35 -8.07 -16.89
N ALA A 59 21.09 -9.17 -16.18
CA ALA A 59 19.81 -9.86 -16.28
C ALA A 59 18.68 -8.96 -15.76
N TRP A 60 17.80 -8.47 -16.62
CA TRP A 60 16.65 -7.65 -16.24
C TRP A 60 15.33 -8.37 -16.54
N LYS A 61 14.73 -9.01 -15.53
CA LYS A 61 13.53 -9.85 -15.73
C LYS A 61 12.30 -9.26 -15.04
N ARG A 62 11.22 -9.09 -15.80
CA ARG A 62 9.94 -8.59 -15.29
C ARG A 62 9.02 -9.74 -14.86
N VAL A 63 8.42 -9.59 -13.68
CA VAL A 63 7.47 -10.52 -13.08
C VAL A 63 6.11 -9.84 -12.94
N PRO A 64 5.07 -10.32 -13.65
CA PRO A 64 3.71 -9.82 -13.44
C PRO A 64 3.14 -10.31 -12.09
N ALA A 65 2.29 -9.50 -11.46
CA ALA A 65 1.66 -9.85 -10.17
C ALA A 65 0.94 -11.21 -10.15
N GLY A 66 0.41 -11.66 -11.30
CA GLY A 66 -0.29 -12.94 -11.48
C GLY A 66 0.58 -14.05 -12.07
N VAL A 67 1.90 -13.98 -11.92
CA VAL A 67 2.83 -15.01 -12.42
C VAL A 67 2.50 -16.38 -11.81
N SER A 68 2.58 -17.44 -12.62
CA SER A 68 2.44 -18.81 -12.11
C SER A 68 3.76 -19.28 -11.50
N GLU A 69 3.66 -20.17 -10.51
CA GLU A 69 4.82 -20.83 -9.90
C GLU A 69 5.71 -21.51 -10.95
N GLY A 70 5.14 -22.21 -11.93
CA GLY A 70 5.92 -22.87 -12.98
C GLY A 70 6.69 -21.90 -13.88
N ARG A 71 6.22 -20.66 -14.05
CA ARG A 71 6.97 -19.63 -14.78
C ARG A 71 8.06 -18.99 -13.92
N LEU A 72 7.83 -18.89 -12.61
CA LEU A 72 8.82 -18.36 -11.66
C LEU A 72 10.00 -19.31 -11.48
N LEU A 73 9.71 -20.57 -11.16
CA LEU A 73 10.73 -21.58 -10.86
C LEU A 73 11.25 -22.30 -12.09
N GLY A 74 10.49 -22.29 -13.18
CA GLY A 74 10.73 -23.17 -14.33
C GLY A 74 10.08 -24.53 -14.09
N GLY A 75 10.49 -25.52 -14.88
CA GLY A 75 9.95 -26.87 -14.82
C GLY A 75 10.21 -27.63 -16.10
N LEU A 76 9.23 -28.42 -16.54
CA LEU A 76 9.32 -29.17 -17.77
C LEU A 76 8.84 -28.34 -18.98
N ASP A 77 9.70 -28.16 -19.98
CA ASP A 77 9.27 -27.66 -21.30
C ASP A 77 8.47 -28.76 -22.00
N LEU A 78 7.15 -28.64 -21.98
CA LEU A 78 6.25 -29.63 -22.55
C LEU A 78 6.46 -29.80 -24.06
N SER A 79 6.68 -28.70 -24.78
CA SER A 79 6.84 -28.72 -26.23
C SER A 79 8.12 -29.42 -26.63
N ALA A 80 9.24 -29.05 -26.02
CA ALA A 80 10.53 -29.68 -26.28
C ALA A 80 10.57 -31.13 -25.76
N THR A 81 9.92 -31.42 -24.63
CA THR A 81 9.85 -32.78 -24.08
C THR A 81 9.06 -33.72 -24.98
N LEU A 82 7.90 -33.28 -25.49
CA LEU A 82 7.08 -34.08 -26.40
C LEU A 82 7.78 -34.27 -27.76
N ALA A 83 8.45 -33.24 -28.27
CA ALA A 83 9.19 -33.33 -29.53
C ALA A 83 10.41 -34.28 -29.45
N THR A 84 11.09 -34.33 -28.31
CA THR A 84 12.33 -35.10 -28.14
C THR A 84 12.15 -36.45 -27.43
N GLY A 85 10.97 -36.73 -26.85
CA GLY A 85 10.68 -37.94 -26.07
C GLY A 85 11.43 -38.05 -24.72
N ARG A 86 12.22 -37.03 -24.36
CA ARG A 86 12.99 -36.93 -23.12
C ARG A 86 12.65 -35.66 -22.36
N PRO A 87 12.66 -35.66 -21.02
CA PRO A 87 12.34 -34.47 -20.24
C PRO A 87 13.35 -33.36 -20.52
N VAL A 88 12.87 -32.20 -20.98
CA VAL A 88 13.65 -30.98 -21.21
C VAL A 88 13.23 -29.95 -20.18
N SER A 89 14.19 -29.37 -19.47
CA SER A 89 13.93 -28.35 -18.45
C SER A 89 13.79 -26.95 -19.04
N GLU A 90 12.78 -26.20 -18.62
CA GLU A 90 12.60 -24.77 -18.87
C GLU A 90 13.16 -23.96 -17.69
N THR A 91 13.98 -22.94 -17.98
CA THR A 91 14.54 -22.05 -16.95
C THR A 91 13.48 -21.05 -16.48
N GLY A 92 13.26 -20.97 -15.17
CA GLY A 92 12.32 -20.03 -14.57
C GLY A 92 12.82 -18.58 -14.54
N LEU A 93 11.91 -17.64 -14.30
CA LEU A 93 12.24 -16.21 -14.16
C LEU A 93 13.22 -15.92 -13.03
N LEU A 94 13.19 -16.67 -11.92
CA LEU A 94 14.11 -16.47 -10.80
C LEU A 94 15.56 -16.81 -11.20
N ALA A 95 15.76 -17.97 -11.82
CA ALA A 95 17.07 -18.38 -12.33
C ALA A 95 17.54 -17.48 -13.49
N ALA A 96 16.62 -17.09 -14.37
CA ALA A 96 16.92 -16.18 -15.48
C ALA A 96 17.26 -14.74 -15.03
N ALA A 97 17.05 -14.39 -13.75
CA ALA A 97 17.40 -13.11 -13.16
C ALA A 97 18.74 -13.15 -12.40
N HIS A 98 19.42 -14.31 -12.34
CA HIS A 98 20.71 -14.45 -11.68
C HIS A 98 21.73 -13.41 -12.17
N ASP A 99 22.51 -12.86 -11.24
CA ASP A 99 23.44 -11.74 -11.40
C ASP A 99 22.79 -10.45 -11.92
N GLY A 100 21.50 -10.27 -11.67
CA GLY A 100 20.78 -9.09 -12.09
C GLY A 100 19.63 -8.68 -11.18
N VAL A 101 18.52 -8.32 -11.81
CA VAL A 101 17.38 -7.65 -11.19
C VAL A 101 16.07 -8.31 -11.61
N LEU A 102 15.25 -8.62 -10.61
CA LEU A 102 13.89 -9.10 -10.75
C LEU A 102 12.90 -7.94 -10.48
N VAL A 103 12.23 -7.46 -11.53
CA VAL A 103 11.27 -6.36 -11.43
C VAL A 103 9.86 -6.90 -11.28
N VAL A 104 9.31 -6.82 -10.07
CA VAL A 104 7.93 -7.21 -9.77
C VAL A 104 7.00 -6.03 -10.05
N THR A 105 6.16 -6.15 -11.08
CA THR A 105 5.18 -5.13 -11.43
C THR A 105 3.93 -5.28 -10.57
N MET A 106 3.36 -4.17 -10.08
CA MET A 106 2.17 -4.17 -9.22
C MET A 106 2.34 -5.10 -8.00
N ALA A 107 3.43 -4.88 -7.26
CA ALA A 107 3.85 -5.72 -6.15
C ALA A 107 2.80 -5.80 -5.03
N GLU A 108 1.95 -4.78 -4.88
CA GLU A 108 0.79 -4.77 -3.98
C GLU A 108 -0.25 -5.85 -4.30
N ARG A 109 -0.20 -6.41 -5.52
CA ARG A 109 -1.08 -7.49 -5.98
C ARG A 109 -0.39 -8.83 -6.15
N LEU A 110 0.88 -8.93 -5.76
CA LEU A 110 1.65 -10.16 -5.86
C LEU A 110 0.99 -11.27 -5.02
N ASP A 111 0.86 -12.46 -5.60
CA ASP A 111 0.35 -13.63 -4.88
C ASP A 111 1.26 -13.97 -3.68
N PRO A 112 0.73 -14.30 -2.48
CA PRO A 112 1.55 -14.65 -1.33
C PRO A 112 2.48 -15.86 -1.55
N ALA A 113 2.09 -16.84 -2.39
CA ALA A 113 2.97 -17.97 -2.70
C ALA A 113 4.09 -17.55 -3.66
N ALA A 114 3.79 -16.71 -4.66
CA ALA A 114 4.82 -16.12 -5.52
C ALA A 114 5.81 -15.27 -4.71
N ALA A 115 5.30 -14.46 -3.77
CA ALA A 115 6.11 -13.69 -2.84
C ALA A 115 7.01 -14.63 -2.01
N ALA A 116 6.46 -15.69 -1.42
CA ALA A 116 7.23 -16.65 -0.64
C ALA A 116 8.39 -17.27 -1.44
N LEU A 117 8.16 -17.62 -2.71
CA LEU A 117 9.18 -18.19 -3.59
C LEU A 117 10.28 -17.19 -3.93
N ILE A 118 9.90 -15.95 -4.27
CA ILE A 118 10.85 -14.86 -4.50
C ILE A 118 11.69 -14.63 -3.24
N THR A 119 11.05 -14.50 -2.07
CA THR A 119 11.74 -14.25 -0.80
C THR A 119 12.66 -15.40 -0.39
N ARG A 120 12.27 -16.65 -0.69
CA ARG A 120 13.12 -17.81 -0.47
C ARG A 120 14.37 -17.73 -1.35
N ALA A 121 14.23 -17.44 -2.64
CA ALA A 121 15.37 -17.27 -3.54
C ALA A 121 16.27 -16.10 -3.12
N MET A 122 15.71 -15.00 -2.61
CA MET A 122 16.50 -13.89 -2.05
C MET A 122 17.33 -14.31 -0.83
N ASP A 123 16.78 -15.17 0.04
CA ASP A 123 17.49 -15.63 1.23
C ASP A 123 18.51 -16.73 0.93
N THR A 124 18.21 -17.66 0.01
CA THR A 124 19.07 -18.82 -0.29
C THR A 124 20.04 -18.58 -1.45
N GLY A 125 19.77 -17.61 -2.32
CA GLY A 125 20.50 -17.41 -3.58
C GLY A 125 20.21 -18.48 -4.65
N GLU A 126 19.15 -19.29 -4.47
CA GLU A 126 18.86 -20.45 -5.32
C GLU A 126 17.37 -20.55 -5.69
N ALA A 127 17.09 -20.87 -6.95
CA ALA A 127 15.77 -21.23 -7.46
C ALA A 127 15.65 -22.76 -7.51
N ARG A 128 15.07 -23.35 -6.45
CA ARG A 128 14.79 -24.79 -6.37
C ARG A 128 13.36 -25.13 -6.81
N SER A 129 13.23 -26.10 -7.71
CA SER A 129 11.97 -26.68 -8.18
C SER A 129 12.01 -28.20 -8.05
N GLU A 130 11.06 -28.78 -7.31
CA GLU A 130 10.86 -30.23 -7.18
C GLU A 130 9.51 -30.57 -7.79
N ARG A 131 9.43 -30.52 -9.12
CA ARG A 131 8.17 -30.59 -9.88
C ARG A 131 8.35 -31.34 -11.18
N ASP A 132 7.25 -31.83 -11.72
CA ASP A 132 7.22 -32.49 -13.03
C ASP A 132 8.17 -33.71 -13.14
N GLY A 133 8.48 -34.35 -12.01
CA GLY A 133 9.44 -35.47 -11.93
C GLY A 133 10.91 -35.04 -12.00
N LEU A 134 11.20 -33.74 -11.93
CA LEU A 134 12.53 -33.15 -11.95
C LEU A 134 12.82 -32.44 -10.64
N THR A 135 14.04 -32.60 -10.14
CA THR A 135 14.61 -31.76 -9.08
C THR A 135 15.65 -30.85 -9.72
N LEU A 136 15.29 -29.59 -9.88
CA LEU A 136 16.14 -28.56 -10.47
C LEU A 136 16.56 -27.57 -9.38
N CYS A 137 17.85 -27.24 -9.36
CA CYS A 137 18.40 -26.20 -8.51
C CYS A 137 19.29 -25.32 -9.37
N HIS A 138 18.92 -24.05 -9.51
CA HIS A 138 19.68 -23.07 -10.29
C HIS A 138 20.12 -21.91 -9.41
N PRO A 139 21.31 -21.33 -9.62
CA PRO A 139 21.67 -20.06 -9.03
C PRO A 139 20.63 -18.98 -9.34
N ALA A 140 20.30 -18.16 -8.35
CA ALA A 140 19.27 -17.14 -8.42
C ALA A 140 19.61 -15.95 -7.51
N GLU A 141 20.85 -15.51 -7.59
CA GLU A 141 21.33 -14.32 -6.87
C GLU A 141 20.92 -13.05 -7.62
N PHE A 142 19.92 -12.32 -7.12
CA PHE A 142 19.41 -11.11 -7.75
C PHE A 142 18.93 -10.09 -6.71
N GLY A 143 18.82 -8.82 -7.11
CA GLY A 143 18.05 -7.81 -6.36
C GLY A 143 16.60 -7.73 -6.86
N VAL A 144 15.68 -7.29 -6.02
CA VAL A 144 14.26 -7.13 -6.40
C VAL A 144 13.88 -5.65 -6.51
N ILE A 145 13.18 -5.28 -7.57
CA ILE A 145 12.46 -4.00 -7.62
C ILE A 145 10.97 -4.30 -7.52
N ALA A 146 10.37 -3.98 -6.38
CA ALA A 146 8.94 -4.11 -6.16
C ALA A 146 8.24 -2.78 -6.49
N CYS A 147 7.67 -2.70 -7.69
CA CYS A 147 6.90 -1.54 -8.11
C CYS A 147 5.50 -1.60 -7.47
N ASP A 148 5.26 -0.73 -6.51
CA ASP A 148 4.03 -0.57 -5.75
C ASP A 148 3.18 0.55 -6.35
N GLU A 149 2.06 0.17 -6.95
CA GLU A 149 1.04 1.08 -7.48
C GLU A 149 -0.18 1.18 -6.54
N GLY A 150 -0.04 0.69 -5.30
CA GLY A 150 -1.12 0.59 -4.33
C GLY A 150 -1.65 1.94 -3.86
N GLU A 151 -2.97 2.00 -3.70
CA GLU A 151 -3.62 3.05 -2.91
C GLU A 151 -3.25 2.91 -1.42
N PRO A 152 -3.40 3.96 -0.59
CA PRO A 152 -3.22 3.84 0.86
C PRO A 152 -4.00 2.64 1.44
N GLY A 153 -3.29 1.70 2.06
CA GLY A 153 -3.83 0.45 2.60
C GLY A 153 -3.51 -0.79 1.74
N GLU A 154 -3.30 -0.62 0.43
CA GLU A 154 -2.74 -1.66 -0.44
C GLU A 154 -1.20 -1.61 -0.33
N ILE A 155 -0.60 -2.64 0.26
CA ILE A 155 0.86 -2.77 0.35
C ILE A 155 1.31 -4.11 -0.24
N PRO A 156 2.53 -4.17 -0.79
CA PRO A 156 3.13 -5.44 -1.15
C PRO A 156 3.25 -6.38 0.06
N PRO A 157 3.32 -7.71 -0.16
CA PRO A 157 3.46 -8.68 0.92
C PRO A 157 4.62 -8.32 1.86
N LEU A 158 4.34 -8.29 3.17
CA LEU A 158 5.33 -7.88 4.18
C LEU A 158 6.62 -8.70 4.15
N ALA A 159 6.51 -10.00 3.81
CA ALA A 159 7.68 -10.86 3.63
C ALA A 159 8.63 -10.33 2.55
N LEU A 160 8.08 -9.73 1.49
CA LEU A 160 8.87 -9.12 0.43
C LEU A 160 9.45 -7.79 0.89
N THR A 161 8.62 -6.88 1.43
CA THR A 161 9.06 -5.52 1.77
C THR A 161 10.13 -5.48 2.87
N ASP A 162 10.09 -6.39 3.85
CA ASP A 162 11.13 -6.51 4.88
C ASP A 162 12.52 -6.82 4.25
N ARG A 163 12.55 -7.53 3.11
CA ARG A 163 13.79 -7.90 2.40
C ARG A 163 14.33 -6.80 1.48
N LEU A 164 13.59 -5.73 1.21
CA LEU A 164 13.99 -4.65 0.30
C LEU A 164 14.62 -3.50 1.06
N GLY A 165 15.95 -3.40 1.10
CA GLY A 165 16.64 -2.42 1.91
C GLY A 165 16.34 -0.97 1.55
N LEU A 166 16.04 -0.67 0.28
CA LEU A 166 15.67 0.67 -0.16
C LEU A 166 14.15 0.83 -0.19
N CYS A 167 13.66 2.00 0.23
CA CYS A 167 12.26 2.40 0.07
C CYS A 167 12.18 3.80 -0.53
N LEU A 168 11.51 3.94 -1.67
CA LEU A 168 11.39 5.19 -2.39
C LEU A 168 9.94 5.46 -2.76
N ASP A 169 9.46 6.67 -2.46
CA ASP A 169 8.16 7.16 -2.90
C ASP A 169 8.39 8.34 -3.85
N LEU A 170 8.18 8.12 -5.15
CA LEU A 170 8.48 9.14 -6.18
C LEU A 170 7.55 10.36 -6.14
N ALA A 171 6.41 10.27 -5.44
CA ALA A 171 5.55 11.43 -5.23
C ALA A 171 6.14 12.38 -4.18
N VAL A 172 6.89 11.83 -3.22
CA VAL A 172 7.55 12.57 -2.13
C VAL A 172 8.95 13.01 -2.53
N LEU A 173 9.69 12.11 -3.19
CA LEU A 173 11.06 12.28 -3.64
C LEU A 173 11.12 12.19 -5.17
N PRO A 174 10.71 13.24 -5.89
CA PRO A 174 10.80 13.25 -7.35
C PRO A 174 12.27 13.28 -7.80
N PRO A 175 12.62 12.61 -8.91
CA PRO A 175 13.97 12.64 -9.44
C PRO A 175 14.31 14.05 -9.93
N SER A 176 15.41 14.62 -9.45
CA SER A 176 15.78 16.02 -9.72
C SER A 176 17.00 16.15 -10.63
N SER A 177 18.01 15.28 -10.49
CA SER A 177 19.20 15.21 -11.36
C SER A 177 19.95 13.88 -11.17
N HIS A 178 20.80 13.49 -12.13
CA HIS A 178 21.60 12.26 -12.01
C HIS A 178 22.86 12.52 -11.17
N PRO A 179 23.00 11.90 -9.98
CA PRO A 179 24.21 12.07 -9.19
C PRO A 179 25.42 11.29 -9.73
N CYS A 180 25.22 10.27 -10.56
CA CYS A 180 26.28 9.34 -10.93
C CYS A 180 26.25 8.92 -12.40
N SER A 181 27.42 8.49 -12.89
CA SER A 181 27.61 7.91 -14.22
C SER A 181 27.73 6.39 -14.16
N ALA A 182 27.53 5.70 -15.28
CA ALA A 182 27.76 4.25 -15.38
C ALA A 182 29.23 3.87 -15.07
N GLU A 183 30.17 4.79 -15.35
CA GLU A 183 31.58 4.61 -14.99
C GLU A 183 31.78 4.57 -13.48
N THR A 184 31.20 5.54 -12.76
CA THR A 184 31.24 5.60 -11.29
C THR A 184 30.64 4.35 -10.66
N VAL A 185 29.55 3.81 -11.23
CA VAL A 185 28.94 2.55 -10.76
C VAL A 185 29.89 1.37 -10.95
N ARG A 186 30.60 1.31 -12.08
CA ARG A 186 31.59 0.26 -12.37
C ARG A 186 32.76 0.31 -11.39
N GLU A 187 33.30 1.50 -11.14
CA GLU A 187 34.39 1.71 -10.17
C GLU A 187 33.94 1.34 -8.75
N ALA A 188 32.75 1.78 -8.34
CA ALA A 188 32.17 1.46 -7.03
C ALA A 188 31.96 -0.05 -6.84
N ARG A 189 31.50 -0.78 -7.88
CA ARG A 189 31.39 -2.25 -7.85
C ARG A 189 32.73 -2.94 -7.58
N ALA A 190 33.82 -2.40 -8.12
CA ALA A 190 35.17 -2.94 -7.89
C ALA A 190 35.70 -2.62 -6.47
N ILE A 191 35.32 -1.46 -5.90
CA ILE A 191 35.76 -1.02 -4.57
C ILE A 191 34.93 -1.66 -3.45
N LEU A 192 33.63 -1.94 -3.66
CA LEU A 192 32.71 -2.42 -2.63
C LEU A 192 33.23 -3.61 -1.78
N PRO A 193 33.88 -4.66 -2.34
CA PRO A 193 34.38 -5.78 -1.55
C PRO A 193 35.42 -5.38 -0.49
N ILE A 194 36.16 -4.29 -0.72
CA ILE A 194 37.20 -3.80 0.19
C ILE A 194 36.74 -2.66 1.10
N VAL A 195 35.47 -2.22 0.99
CA VAL A 195 34.91 -1.21 1.90
C VAL A 195 34.60 -1.84 3.26
N GLN A 196 35.29 -1.35 4.29
CA GLN A 196 35.17 -1.85 5.66
C GLN A 196 34.39 -0.86 6.54
N PRO A 197 33.23 -1.26 7.10
CA PRO A 197 32.60 -0.50 8.17
C PRO A 197 33.32 -0.75 9.50
N GLU A 198 33.31 0.25 10.37
CA GLU A 198 33.75 0.12 11.76
C GLU A 198 32.62 -0.41 12.65
N ALA A 199 32.98 -0.99 13.80
CA ALA A 199 32.00 -1.53 14.76
C ALA A 199 31.00 -0.46 15.25
N ARG A 200 31.46 0.80 15.41
CA ARG A 200 30.60 1.94 15.78
C ARG A 200 29.42 2.12 14.83
N HIS A 201 29.61 1.98 13.52
CA HIS A 201 28.56 2.19 12.53
C HIS A 201 27.39 1.20 12.70
N LEU A 202 27.69 -0.04 13.09
CA LEU A 202 26.65 -1.02 13.36
C LEU A 202 25.90 -0.68 14.66
N THR A 203 26.61 -0.24 15.70
CA THR A 203 26.02 0.24 16.95
C THR A 203 25.10 1.44 16.69
N ASP A 204 25.55 2.42 15.92
CA ASP A 204 24.79 3.62 15.57
C ASP A 204 23.49 3.28 14.81
N LEU A 205 23.56 2.38 13.83
CA LEU A 205 22.39 1.93 13.07
C LEU A 205 21.43 1.10 13.93
N CYS A 206 21.92 0.30 14.86
CA CYS A 206 21.08 -0.43 15.83
C CYS A 206 20.38 0.54 16.80
N ALA A 207 21.10 1.53 17.32
CA ALA A 207 20.54 2.58 18.19
C ALA A 207 19.46 3.39 17.43
N ALA A 208 19.75 3.77 16.19
CA ALA A 208 18.80 4.43 15.30
C ALA A 208 17.53 3.59 15.07
N ALA A 209 17.66 2.28 14.87
CA ALA A 209 16.53 1.38 14.68
C ALA A 209 15.64 1.32 15.93
N LEU A 210 16.24 1.26 17.12
CA LEU A 210 15.52 1.26 18.39
C LEU A 210 14.71 2.55 18.58
N GLN A 211 15.31 3.70 18.30
CA GLN A 211 14.64 5.00 18.39
C GLN A 211 13.50 5.15 17.40
N LEU A 212 13.70 4.71 16.17
CA LEU A 212 12.67 4.73 15.13
C LEU A 212 11.60 3.65 15.34
N GLY A 213 11.72 2.80 16.39
CA GLY A 213 10.78 1.73 16.68
C GLY A 213 10.77 0.63 15.62
N ILE A 214 11.93 0.31 15.04
CA ILE A 214 12.11 -0.72 14.02
C ILE A 214 12.64 -1.99 14.70
N PRO A 215 11.80 -3.02 14.92
CA PRO A 215 12.21 -4.23 15.64
C PRO A 215 13.04 -5.20 14.79
N SER A 216 13.11 -5.01 13.46
CA SER A 216 13.76 -5.92 12.53
C SER A 216 15.28 -5.68 12.46
N LEU A 217 16.08 -6.67 12.87
CA LEU A 217 17.55 -6.65 12.73
C LEU A 217 18.02 -6.62 11.27
N ARG A 218 17.14 -6.97 10.32
CA ARG A 218 17.45 -6.89 8.89
C ARG A 218 17.63 -5.44 8.44
N THR A 219 16.90 -4.51 9.04
CA THR A 219 16.92 -3.10 8.62
C THR A 219 18.28 -2.42 8.90
N PRO A 220 18.89 -2.53 10.10
CA PRO A 220 20.26 -2.06 10.33
C PRO A 220 21.29 -2.68 9.38
N LEU A 221 21.19 -3.98 9.07
CA LEU A 221 22.11 -4.64 8.15
C LEU A 221 21.97 -4.13 6.71
N GLN A 222 20.72 -3.90 6.26
CA GLN A 222 20.45 -3.28 4.97
C GLN A 222 20.99 -1.85 4.91
N ALA A 223 20.79 -1.06 5.96
CA ALA A 223 21.32 0.29 6.06
C ALA A 223 22.87 0.28 6.03
N LEU A 224 23.52 -0.64 6.73
CA LEU A 224 24.98 -0.78 6.68
C LEU A 224 25.47 -1.16 5.28
N ALA A 225 24.76 -2.07 4.59
CA ALA A 225 25.07 -2.41 3.20
C ALA A 225 24.95 -1.19 2.27
N ILE A 226 23.90 -0.37 2.45
CA ILE A 226 23.72 0.88 1.71
C ILE A 226 24.86 1.87 2.00
N ALA A 227 25.23 2.05 3.27
CA ALA A 227 26.32 2.95 3.65
C ALA A 227 27.68 2.54 3.04
N ARG A 228 27.97 1.22 2.99
CA ARG A 228 29.16 0.70 2.29
C ARG A 228 29.13 0.99 0.79
N VAL A 229 27.97 0.89 0.16
CA VAL A 229 27.80 1.22 -1.26
C VAL A 229 27.98 2.71 -1.51
N LEU A 230 27.46 3.58 -0.63
CA LEU A 230 27.65 5.02 -0.72
C LEU A 230 29.13 5.41 -0.57
N ALA A 231 29.85 4.81 0.37
CA ALA A 231 31.30 4.96 0.49
C ALA A 231 32.04 4.51 -0.77
N ALA A 232 31.64 3.37 -1.37
CA ALA A 232 32.21 2.88 -2.62
C ALA A 232 31.94 3.83 -3.80
N LEU A 233 30.74 4.41 -3.89
CA LEU A 233 30.36 5.42 -4.89
C LEU A 233 31.18 6.70 -4.75
N ALA A 234 31.61 7.05 -3.54
CA ALA A 234 32.55 8.14 -3.27
C ALA A 234 34.03 7.75 -3.48
N GLY A 235 34.32 6.52 -3.93
CA GLY A 235 35.69 6.02 -4.11
C GLY A 235 36.45 5.73 -2.80
N ARG A 236 35.75 5.71 -1.66
CA ARG A 236 36.34 5.50 -0.32
C ARG A 236 36.34 4.02 0.08
N ARG A 237 37.26 3.67 0.98
CA ARG A 237 37.37 2.32 1.60
C ARG A 237 36.79 2.23 3.01
N GLY A 238 36.45 3.37 3.61
CA GLY A 238 35.81 3.46 4.92
C GLY A 238 34.47 4.17 4.81
N VAL A 239 33.53 3.78 5.67
CA VAL A 239 32.20 4.41 5.79
C VAL A 239 32.32 5.66 6.66
N GLU A 240 31.69 6.75 6.25
CA GLU A 240 31.66 8.02 6.98
C GLU A 240 30.25 8.35 7.50
N SER A 241 30.14 9.31 8.42
CA SER A 241 28.85 9.70 9.01
C SER A 241 27.81 10.10 7.96
N GLY A 242 28.21 10.78 6.89
CA GLY A 242 27.30 11.14 5.79
C GLY A 242 26.68 9.93 5.07
N ASP A 243 27.41 8.82 4.98
CA ASP A 243 26.88 7.57 4.38
C ASP A 243 25.83 6.94 5.30
N ILE A 244 26.06 7.00 6.62
CA ILE A 244 25.14 6.50 7.64
C ILE A 244 23.83 7.31 7.61
N LEU A 245 23.92 8.64 7.56
CA LEU A 245 22.74 9.51 7.48
C LEU A 245 21.89 9.20 6.25
N ASN A 246 22.52 9.07 5.08
CA ASN A 246 21.84 8.72 3.84
C ASN A 246 21.23 7.30 3.89
N ALA A 247 21.93 6.33 4.50
CA ALA A 247 21.40 4.99 4.69
C ALA A 247 20.17 4.97 5.62
N ILE A 248 20.19 5.75 6.70
CA ILE A 248 19.02 5.94 7.59
C ILE A 248 17.84 6.52 6.80
N ALA A 249 18.08 7.56 5.98
CA ALA A 249 17.06 8.18 5.14
C ALA A 249 16.44 7.23 4.12
N LEU A 250 17.24 6.39 3.46
CA LEU A 250 16.79 5.50 2.39
C LEU A 250 16.15 4.20 2.89
N ALA A 251 16.59 3.67 4.04
CA ALA A 251 16.20 2.35 4.53
C ALA A 251 15.32 2.37 5.78
N MET A 252 15.60 3.28 6.71
CA MET A 252 15.06 3.20 8.08
C MET A 252 13.88 4.14 8.28
N LEU A 253 14.03 5.40 7.91
CA LEU A 253 12.99 6.41 8.09
C LEU A 253 11.65 6.03 7.42
N PRO A 254 11.61 5.46 6.20
CA PRO A 254 10.36 5.00 5.60
C PRO A 254 9.64 3.88 6.39
N ARG A 255 10.35 3.23 7.32
CA ARG A 255 9.87 2.13 8.17
C ARG A 255 9.67 2.56 9.63
N ALA A 256 9.92 3.82 9.97
CA ALA A 256 9.81 4.32 11.33
C ALA A 256 8.38 4.18 11.87
N THR A 257 8.26 3.61 13.06
CA THR A 257 6.99 3.56 13.83
C THR A 257 6.96 4.59 14.95
N ARG A 258 8.12 5.15 15.27
CA ARG A 258 8.36 6.25 16.21
C ARG A 258 9.28 7.24 15.54
N LEU A 259 9.07 8.52 15.79
CA LEU A 259 10.02 9.57 15.51
C LEU A 259 10.54 10.01 16.89
N PRO A 260 11.82 10.38 17.02
CA PRO A 260 12.26 11.10 18.19
C PRO A 260 11.32 12.29 18.39
N GLU A 261 10.93 12.56 19.63
CA GLU A 261 10.47 13.90 19.96
C GLU A 261 11.64 14.79 19.61
N SER A 262 11.53 15.59 18.54
CA SER A 262 12.48 16.67 18.31
C SER A 262 12.57 17.38 19.65
N ALA A 263 13.75 17.39 20.27
CA ALA A 263 13.98 18.28 21.39
C ALA A 263 13.50 19.64 20.88
N GLU A 264 12.38 20.12 21.43
CA GLU A 264 12.06 21.53 21.34
C GLU A 264 13.37 22.20 21.72
N GLU A 265 13.93 23.02 20.81
CA GLU A 265 14.95 23.98 21.20
C GLU A 265 14.48 24.52 22.53
N PRO A 266 15.24 24.37 23.63
CA PRO A 266 14.78 24.81 24.93
C PRO A 266 14.36 26.25 24.74
N ALA A 267 13.05 26.52 24.80
CA ALA A 267 12.54 27.86 24.80
C ALA A 267 13.34 28.55 25.89
N GLU A 268 14.12 29.58 25.52
CA GLU A 268 15.05 30.28 26.40
C GLU A 268 14.36 30.46 27.75
N ALA A 269 14.78 29.66 28.73
CA ALA A 269 14.35 29.84 30.10
C ALA A 269 14.85 31.24 30.49
N PRO A 270 14.01 32.12 31.04
CA PRO A 270 14.50 33.36 31.60
C PRO A 270 15.55 33.02 32.64
N ALA A 271 16.72 33.65 32.53
CA ALA A 271 17.85 33.47 33.42
C ALA A 271 17.41 33.44 34.90
N GLU A 272 17.79 32.37 35.60
CA GLU A 272 17.67 32.27 37.05
C GLU A 272 18.53 33.37 37.72
N PRO A 273 18.09 33.97 38.85
CA PRO A 273 19.00 34.63 39.77
C PRO A 273 19.73 33.59 40.62
N ASP A 274 21.03 33.81 40.79
CA ASP A 274 21.98 33.08 41.64
C ASP A 274 21.43 32.69 43.02
N ASP A 275 21.62 31.42 43.41
CA ASP A 275 21.78 31.02 44.80
C ASP A 275 22.93 29.97 44.93
N PRO A 276 23.62 29.88 46.09
CA PRO A 276 24.93 29.24 46.22
C PRO A 276 24.86 27.70 46.43
N PRO A 277 26.00 26.97 46.35
CA PRO A 277 26.01 25.50 46.27
C PRO A 277 25.75 24.79 47.62
N PRO A 278 25.40 23.48 47.60
CA PRO A 278 24.75 22.78 48.71
C PRO A 278 25.75 22.08 49.64
N PRO A 279 25.32 21.63 50.84
CA PRO A 279 26.03 20.59 51.57
C PRO A 279 25.59 19.19 51.12
N SER A 280 26.58 18.32 51.01
CA SER A 280 26.50 16.88 50.77
C SER A 280 25.76 16.11 51.86
N GLU A 281 25.01 15.06 51.49
CA GLU A 281 25.19 13.68 52.00
C GLU A 281 24.23 12.64 51.36
N GLU A 282 24.86 11.55 50.94
CA GLU A 282 24.50 10.12 51.00
C GLU A 282 23.22 9.50 50.38
N ASN A 283 23.53 8.58 49.44
CA ASN A 283 22.98 7.23 49.24
C ASN A 283 21.50 7.02 48.90
N ALA A 284 21.26 6.71 47.62
CA ALA A 284 20.40 5.60 47.24
C ALA A 284 20.86 4.99 45.91
N THR A 285 21.44 3.79 45.98
CA THR A 285 21.77 2.92 44.85
C THR A 285 20.54 2.66 43.97
N ARG A 286 20.48 3.30 42.80
CA ARG A 286 19.72 2.82 41.64
C ARG A 286 20.72 2.34 40.61
N ARG A 287 20.57 1.08 40.19
CA ARG A 287 21.35 0.50 39.09
C ARG A 287 20.90 1.21 37.81
N ASP A 288 21.80 1.99 37.23
CA ASP A 288 21.65 2.52 35.87
C ASP A 288 21.71 1.35 34.87
N PRO A 289 20.82 1.29 33.87
CA PRO A 289 21.10 0.57 32.64
C PRO A 289 22.16 1.35 31.86
N GLU A 290 23.29 0.68 31.63
CA GLU A 290 24.47 1.14 30.90
C GLU A 290 24.15 1.90 29.60
N ASP A 291 24.77 3.08 29.49
CA ASP A 291 25.22 3.83 28.32
C ASP A 291 24.59 3.48 26.95
N VAL A 292 23.52 4.18 26.60
CA VAL A 292 23.20 4.46 25.18
C VAL A 292 24.04 5.68 24.78
N PRO A 293 24.93 5.59 23.78
CA PRO A 293 25.71 6.73 23.30
C PRO A 293 24.79 7.90 22.92
N GLN A 294 25.10 9.09 23.44
CA GLN A 294 24.24 10.29 23.37
C GLN A 294 24.22 11.00 22.01
N ASP A 295 25.03 10.58 21.03
CA ASP A 295 25.02 11.16 19.68
C ASP A 295 24.32 10.21 18.70
N ILE A 296 22.98 10.13 18.76
CA ILE A 296 22.26 9.24 17.85
C ILE A 296 22.03 9.94 16.50
N PRO A 297 22.53 9.41 15.38
CA PRO A 297 22.49 10.07 14.07
C PRO A 297 21.08 10.24 13.46
N VAL A 298 20.02 9.86 14.17
CA VAL A 298 18.63 9.98 13.70
C VAL A 298 18.19 11.44 13.62
N GLU A 299 18.52 12.27 14.61
CA GLU A 299 18.15 13.70 14.60
C GLU A 299 18.87 14.45 13.48
N ALA A 300 20.17 14.19 13.33
CA ALA A 300 20.97 14.71 12.22
C ALA A 300 20.40 14.28 10.85
N ALA A 301 19.94 13.02 10.74
CA ALA A 301 19.32 12.52 9.51
C ALA A 301 18.00 13.23 9.23
N LEU A 302 17.15 13.43 10.24
CA LEU A 302 15.88 14.16 10.15
C LEU A 302 16.10 15.63 9.74
N ALA A 303 17.12 16.28 10.29
CA ALA A 303 17.46 17.67 9.99
C ALA A 303 17.95 17.88 8.54
N THR A 304 18.48 16.84 7.91
CA THR A 304 18.96 16.89 6.52
C THR A 304 17.93 16.41 5.49
N LEU A 305 16.73 15.98 5.90
CA LEU A 305 15.71 15.50 4.97
C LEU A 305 15.04 16.65 4.21
N PRO A 306 14.58 16.38 2.97
CA PRO A 306 13.64 17.27 2.28
C PRO A 306 12.35 17.47 3.10
N PRO A 307 11.80 18.70 3.19
CA PRO A 307 10.66 19.02 4.05
C PRO A 307 9.40 18.19 3.74
N LYS A 308 9.15 17.90 2.45
CA LYS A 308 8.04 17.04 2.01
C LYS A 308 8.15 15.59 2.54
N LEU A 309 9.37 15.08 2.71
CA LEU A 309 9.59 13.74 3.25
C LEU A 309 9.24 13.72 4.74
N LEU A 310 9.69 14.71 5.50
CA LEU A 310 9.38 14.87 6.93
C LEU A 310 7.87 15.00 7.16
N GLU A 311 7.18 15.87 6.40
CA GLU A 311 5.72 16.01 6.44
C GLU A 311 5.00 14.68 6.17
N SER A 312 5.46 13.91 5.17
CA SER A 312 4.87 12.61 4.83
C SER A 312 5.06 11.56 5.93
N LEU A 313 6.18 11.59 6.65
CA LEU A 313 6.48 10.70 7.76
C LEU A 313 5.58 11.00 8.96
N ILE A 314 5.45 12.28 9.33
CA ILE A 314 4.57 12.74 10.41
C ILE A 314 3.12 12.37 10.10
N ALA A 315 2.66 12.58 8.87
CA ALA A 315 1.31 12.22 8.42
C ALA A 315 1.05 10.69 8.50
N LYS A 316 2.03 9.87 8.08
CA LYS A 316 1.93 8.39 8.16
C LYS A 316 1.85 7.91 9.61
N MET A 317 2.61 8.51 10.52
CA MET A 317 2.60 8.13 11.93
C MET A 317 1.32 8.56 12.67
N GLY A 318 0.78 9.75 12.36
CA GLY A 318 -0.50 10.20 12.91
C GLY A 318 -1.69 9.29 12.55
N SER A 319 -1.63 8.63 11.39
CA SER A 319 -2.63 7.65 10.95
C SER A 319 -2.43 6.24 11.54
N SER A 320 -1.31 5.97 12.22
CA SER A 320 -0.86 4.62 12.62
C SER A 320 -1.38 4.15 13.99
N ARG A 321 -2.14 4.98 14.73
CA ARG A 321 -2.67 4.65 16.07
C ARG A 321 -3.75 3.56 16.11
N THR A 322 -4.07 2.92 14.98
CA THR A 322 -5.04 1.82 14.94
C THR A 322 -4.54 0.63 14.13
N ARG A 323 -3.58 -0.13 14.67
CA ARG A 323 -3.46 -1.56 14.35
C ARG A 323 -3.02 -2.40 15.54
N ARG A 324 -3.83 -3.43 15.85
CA ARG A 324 -3.34 -4.72 16.34
C ARG A 324 -4.23 -5.87 15.83
N THR A 325 -3.55 -6.82 15.19
CA THR A 325 -3.67 -8.29 15.25
C THR A 325 -5.03 -8.99 15.08
N GLY A 326 -5.08 -9.92 14.12
CA GLY A 326 -6.04 -11.02 14.07
C GLY A 326 -5.86 -11.90 12.83
N SER A 327 -5.60 -13.19 13.04
CA SER A 327 -5.51 -14.22 12.00
C SER A 327 -6.89 -14.75 11.59
N ALA A 328 -6.90 -15.56 10.52
CA ALA A 328 -8.02 -16.36 10.01
C ALA A 328 -9.09 -15.54 9.29
N GLY A 329 -9.71 -15.98 8.20
CA GLY A 329 -9.89 -17.34 7.71
C GLY A 329 -11.37 -17.50 7.37
N GLN A 330 -11.64 -17.85 6.12
CA GLN A 330 -12.97 -18.21 5.59
C GLN A 330 -14.05 -17.12 5.65
N THR A 331 -14.36 -16.50 4.51
CA THR A 331 -15.70 -16.55 3.89
C THR A 331 -15.72 -15.79 2.56
N ALA A 332 -15.69 -16.54 1.45
CA ALA A 332 -16.15 -16.02 0.15
C ALA A 332 -16.61 -17.18 -0.74
N LYS A 333 -17.54 -18.01 -0.24
CA LYS A 333 -18.14 -19.11 -1.03
C LYS A 333 -19.00 -18.60 -2.20
N ASN A 334 -19.37 -17.32 -2.24
CA ASN A 334 -20.29 -16.79 -3.26
C ASN A 334 -19.62 -15.88 -4.31
N ALA A 335 -18.29 -15.69 -4.26
CA ALA A 335 -17.54 -14.90 -5.25
C ALA A 335 -17.00 -15.74 -6.44
N ARG A 336 -17.38 -17.02 -6.52
CA ARG A 336 -16.72 -18.04 -7.37
C ARG A 336 -16.92 -17.85 -8.88
N GLU A 337 -17.96 -17.15 -9.30
CA GLU A 337 -18.36 -17.19 -10.72
C GLU A 337 -17.97 -15.95 -11.53
N ARG A 338 -17.77 -14.80 -10.89
CA ARG A 338 -17.52 -13.51 -11.58
C ARG A 338 -16.27 -12.82 -11.06
N GLY A 339 -15.09 -13.30 -11.49
CA GLY A 339 -13.79 -12.71 -11.14
C GLY A 339 -12.73 -13.00 -12.20
N ARG A 340 -11.66 -12.18 -12.24
CA ARG A 340 -10.51 -12.39 -13.13
C ARG A 340 -9.82 -13.70 -12.74
N VAL A 341 -9.42 -14.48 -13.74
CA VAL A 341 -8.63 -15.70 -13.54
C VAL A 341 -7.31 -15.35 -12.88
N PHE A 342 -7.02 -15.98 -11.75
CA PHE A 342 -5.87 -15.74 -10.89
C PHE A 342 -5.21 -17.08 -10.54
N GLY A 343 -4.62 -17.71 -11.56
CA GLY A 343 -3.96 -19.01 -11.45
C GLY A 343 -4.92 -20.20 -11.36
N SER A 344 -4.36 -21.35 -11.01
CA SER A 344 -5.09 -22.60 -10.79
C SER A 344 -4.65 -23.27 -9.49
N LYS A 345 -5.43 -24.24 -9.02
CA LYS A 345 -5.09 -25.08 -7.86
C LYS A 345 -5.59 -26.50 -8.07
N ALA A 346 -5.05 -27.46 -7.31
CA ALA A 346 -5.64 -28.79 -7.22
C ALA A 346 -7.13 -28.69 -6.87
N GLY A 347 -7.98 -29.40 -7.60
CA GLY A 347 -9.39 -29.47 -7.24
C GLY A 347 -10.25 -30.15 -8.28
N ASP A 348 -11.44 -30.56 -7.84
CA ASP A 348 -12.42 -31.25 -8.69
C ASP A 348 -13.33 -30.22 -9.39
N PRO A 349 -13.39 -30.21 -10.74
CA PRO A 349 -14.30 -29.34 -11.49
C PRO A 349 -15.78 -29.59 -11.19
N ARG A 350 -16.15 -30.76 -10.63
CA ARG A 350 -17.53 -31.07 -10.19
C ARG A 350 -18.04 -30.13 -9.08
N THR A 351 -17.15 -29.36 -8.44
CA THR A 351 -17.49 -28.34 -7.44
C THR A 351 -17.95 -27.00 -8.04
N GLY A 352 -18.22 -26.94 -9.35
CA GLY A 352 -18.66 -25.75 -10.08
C GLY A 352 -17.51 -24.83 -10.53
N ALA A 353 -16.25 -25.22 -10.29
CA ALA A 353 -15.08 -24.46 -10.73
C ALA A 353 -14.61 -24.90 -12.13
N ARG A 354 -14.28 -23.95 -13.00
CA ARG A 354 -13.78 -24.25 -14.36
C ARG A 354 -12.44 -24.98 -14.30
N LEU A 355 -12.28 -26.05 -15.07
CA LEU A 355 -11.01 -26.77 -15.23
C LEU A 355 -9.99 -25.92 -16.01
N SER A 356 -8.76 -25.83 -15.51
CA SER A 356 -7.60 -25.29 -16.23
C SER A 356 -6.96 -26.41 -17.04
N ILE A 357 -7.26 -26.45 -18.34
CA ILE A 357 -6.81 -27.52 -19.25
C ILE A 357 -5.28 -27.58 -19.29
N ILE A 358 -4.62 -26.43 -19.46
CA ILE A 358 -3.15 -26.36 -19.57
C ILE A 358 -2.48 -26.87 -18.29
N ASP A 359 -2.92 -26.41 -17.12
CA ASP A 359 -2.31 -26.82 -15.85
C ASP A 359 -2.63 -28.28 -15.49
N THR A 360 -3.78 -28.79 -15.94
CA THR A 360 -4.16 -30.21 -15.79
C THR A 360 -3.32 -31.11 -16.67
N LEU A 361 -3.12 -30.74 -17.95
CA LEU A 361 -2.23 -31.47 -18.85
C LEU A 361 -0.77 -31.41 -18.39
N ARG A 362 -0.32 -30.26 -17.90
CA ARG A 362 1.02 -30.12 -17.29
C ARG A 362 1.20 -31.04 -16.10
N ALA A 363 0.20 -31.16 -15.22
CA ALA A 363 0.24 -32.09 -14.10
C ALA A 363 0.23 -33.57 -14.52
N ALA A 364 -0.45 -33.90 -15.62
CA ALA A 364 -0.52 -35.27 -16.15
C ALA A 364 0.71 -35.70 -16.97
N ALA A 365 1.40 -34.77 -17.64
CA ALA A 365 2.47 -35.03 -18.60
C ALA A 365 3.65 -35.87 -18.06
N PRO A 366 4.15 -35.69 -16.82
CA PRO A 366 5.24 -36.50 -16.27
C PRO A 366 4.90 -37.98 -16.13
N TRP A 367 3.62 -38.29 -15.89
CA TRP A 367 3.15 -39.63 -15.58
C TRP A 367 2.85 -40.47 -16.82
N GLN A 368 2.98 -39.91 -18.02
CA GLN A 368 2.56 -40.59 -19.25
C GLN A 368 3.34 -41.89 -19.48
N LYS A 369 4.64 -41.93 -19.15
CA LYS A 369 5.47 -43.16 -19.27
C LYS A 369 5.04 -44.29 -18.32
N LEU A 370 4.47 -43.95 -17.17
CA LEU A 370 3.96 -44.93 -16.20
C LEU A 370 2.52 -45.34 -16.49
N ARG A 371 1.75 -44.45 -17.15
CA ARG A 371 0.33 -44.65 -17.45
C ARG A 371 0.11 -45.34 -18.79
N HIS A 372 1.04 -45.21 -19.73
CA HIS A 372 1.08 -46.01 -20.94
C HIS A 372 1.96 -47.24 -20.68
N GLY A 373 1.38 -48.44 -20.82
CA GLY A 373 2.16 -49.68 -20.77
C GLY A 373 3.15 -49.77 -21.95
N PRO A 374 4.21 -50.59 -21.84
CA PRO A 374 5.14 -50.81 -22.94
C PRO A 374 4.39 -51.33 -24.16
N GLY A 375 4.39 -50.56 -25.26
CA GLY A 375 3.76 -50.92 -26.53
C GLY A 375 2.49 -50.13 -26.92
N GLN A 376 1.97 -49.23 -26.08
CA GLN A 376 0.88 -48.34 -26.49
C GLN A 376 1.42 -47.09 -27.19
N VAL A 377 1.18 -46.97 -28.50
CA VAL A 377 1.44 -45.74 -29.26
C VAL A 377 0.33 -44.71 -29.01
N ALA A 378 0.76 -43.46 -28.83
CA ALA A 378 0.04 -42.34 -28.26
C ALA A 378 -1.15 -41.83 -29.10
N GLY A 379 -2.36 -42.04 -28.60
CA GLY A 379 -3.57 -41.36 -29.09
C GLY A 379 -4.03 -40.19 -28.19
N GLY A 380 -3.51 -40.07 -26.97
CA GLY A 380 -3.92 -39.00 -26.06
C GLY A 380 -3.25 -39.04 -24.69
N ILE A 381 -3.20 -37.89 -24.03
CA ILE A 381 -2.67 -37.74 -22.68
C ILE A 381 -3.62 -38.41 -21.69
N ALA A 382 -3.16 -39.42 -20.96
CA ALA A 382 -3.89 -40.07 -19.88
C ALA A 382 -3.97 -39.14 -18.66
N VAL A 383 -5.12 -38.49 -18.47
CA VAL A 383 -5.41 -37.60 -17.33
C VAL A 383 -6.23 -38.34 -16.27
N ARG A 384 -5.81 -38.27 -15.01
CA ARG A 384 -6.51 -38.82 -13.84
C ARG A 384 -7.04 -37.69 -12.94
N ARG A 385 -7.87 -38.06 -11.95
CA ARG A 385 -8.56 -37.10 -11.06
C ARG A 385 -7.56 -36.26 -10.24
N GLU A 386 -6.43 -36.84 -9.86
CA GLU A 386 -5.35 -36.17 -9.13
C GLU A 386 -4.66 -35.06 -9.93
N ASP A 387 -4.73 -35.10 -11.27
CA ASP A 387 -4.11 -34.10 -12.13
C ASP A 387 -4.99 -32.85 -12.28
N PHE A 388 -6.27 -32.92 -11.87
CA PHE A 388 -7.22 -31.85 -12.12
C PHE A 388 -6.82 -30.55 -11.41
N ARG A 389 -6.65 -29.50 -12.23
CA ARG A 389 -6.42 -28.15 -11.77
C ARG A 389 -7.64 -27.30 -12.08
N ILE A 390 -8.23 -26.67 -11.07
CA ILE A 390 -9.35 -25.73 -11.24
C ILE A 390 -8.85 -24.28 -11.23
N VAL A 391 -9.47 -23.47 -12.08
CA VAL A 391 -9.18 -22.04 -12.22
C VAL A 391 -9.57 -21.32 -10.94
N ARG A 392 -8.62 -20.61 -10.32
CA ARG A 392 -8.90 -19.69 -9.21
C ARG A 392 -9.38 -18.37 -9.79
N ARG A 393 -10.42 -17.78 -9.20
CA ARG A 393 -10.94 -16.45 -9.57
C ARG A 393 -10.92 -15.55 -8.34
N LYS A 394 -10.38 -14.33 -8.49
CA LYS A 394 -10.48 -13.27 -7.47
C LYS A 394 -11.55 -12.29 -7.93
N ALA A 395 -12.65 -12.18 -7.18
CA ALA A 395 -13.64 -11.15 -7.43
C ALA A 395 -13.11 -9.80 -6.94
N ARG A 396 -13.33 -8.74 -7.71
CA ARG A 396 -13.22 -7.37 -7.21
C ARG A 396 -14.52 -7.06 -6.47
N SER A 397 -14.50 -6.88 -5.16
CA SER A 397 -15.60 -6.19 -4.49
C SER A 397 -15.56 -4.74 -4.98
N ARG A 398 -16.65 -4.30 -5.61
CA ARG A 398 -16.78 -2.92 -6.07
C ARG A 398 -17.38 -2.10 -4.94
N THR A 399 -16.96 -0.85 -4.79
CA THR A 399 -17.56 0.09 -3.85
C THR A 399 -18.61 0.95 -4.54
N THR A 400 -19.65 1.27 -3.78
CA THR A 400 -20.73 2.14 -4.23
C THR A 400 -20.96 3.22 -3.19
N THR A 401 -20.67 4.46 -3.55
CA THR A 401 -20.83 5.61 -2.68
C THR A 401 -22.27 6.13 -2.78
N ILE A 402 -22.98 6.14 -1.66
CA ILE A 402 -24.36 6.61 -1.54
C ILE A 402 -24.33 7.98 -0.86
N PHE A 403 -24.54 9.04 -1.63
CA PHE A 403 -24.65 10.40 -1.11
C PHE A 403 -26.09 10.67 -0.65
N VAL A 404 -26.25 11.16 0.56
CA VAL A 404 -27.54 11.54 1.16
C VAL A 404 -27.44 13.03 1.49
N VAL A 405 -28.02 13.87 0.63
CA VAL A 405 -27.79 15.31 0.63
C VAL A 405 -29.06 16.06 1.04
N ASP A 406 -28.92 16.93 2.03
CA ASP A 406 -29.95 17.86 2.46
C ASP A 406 -30.07 19.03 1.49
N ALA A 407 -31.27 19.24 0.94
CA ALA A 407 -31.59 20.40 0.11
C ALA A 407 -32.41 21.47 0.87
N SER A 408 -32.54 21.37 2.19
CA SER A 408 -33.24 22.36 3.02
C SER A 408 -32.32 23.52 3.43
N GLY A 409 -32.71 24.75 3.08
CA GLY A 409 -31.99 25.94 3.55
C GLY A 409 -32.32 27.23 2.79
N SER A 410 -33.00 28.16 3.46
CA SER A 410 -33.33 29.52 3.02
C SER A 410 -32.30 30.58 3.45
N SER A 411 -31.19 30.17 4.08
CA SER A 411 -30.05 31.04 4.47
C SER A 411 -28.72 30.49 3.90
N ALA A 412 -28.80 29.78 2.78
CA ALA A 412 -27.89 28.69 2.41
C ALA A 412 -27.28 28.81 1.02
N LEU A 413 -27.30 29.98 0.37
CA LEU A 413 -26.76 30.07 -1.00
C LEU A 413 -25.25 29.80 -1.03
N GLN A 414 -24.45 30.42 -0.15
CA GLN A 414 -23.00 30.22 -0.09
C GLN A 414 -22.61 28.82 0.41
N ARG A 415 -23.33 28.30 1.42
CA ARG A 415 -23.06 26.98 2.02
C ARG A 415 -23.51 25.80 1.15
N LEU A 416 -24.58 25.96 0.38
CA LEU A 416 -24.99 24.97 -0.61
C LEU A 416 -24.01 24.95 -1.79
N GLN A 417 -23.39 26.08 -2.15
CA GLN A 417 -22.27 26.09 -3.10
C GLN A 417 -21.01 25.41 -2.54
N GLU A 418 -20.67 25.63 -1.27
CA GLU A 418 -19.55 24.94 -0.61
C GLU A 418 -19.78 23.43 -0.49
N ALA A 419 -20.96 23.01 -0.03
CA ALA A 419 -21.37 21.61 0.02
C ALA A 419 -21.41 20.97 -1.38
N LYS A 420 -21.91 21.70 -2.39
CA LYS A 420 -21.89 21.26 -3.79
C LYS A 420 -20.47 21.13 -4.34
N GLY A 421 -19.56 22.05 -3.98
CA GLY A 421 -18.13 21.96 -4.31
C GLY A 421 -17.46 20.73 -3.68
N ALA A 422 -17.75 20.47 -2.39
CA ALA A 422 -17.28 19.27 -1.71
C ALA A 422 -17.81 17.98 -2.34
N VAL A 423 -19.10 17.91 -2.68
CA VAL A 423 -19.67 16.75 -3.38
C VAL A 423 -19.08 16.59 -4.77
N GLN A 424 -18.86 17.66 -5.52
CA GLN A 424 -18.24 17.58 -6.84
C GLN A 424 -16.82 17.03 -6.79
N LEU A 425 -16.03 17.40 -5.78
CA LEU A 425 -14.70 16.84 -5.54
C LEU A 425 -14.77 15.35 -5.15
N LEU A 426 -15.69 14.98 -4.25
CA LEU A 426 -15.92 13.58 -3.89
C LEU A 426 -16.41 12.74 -5.07
N LEU A 427 -17.23 13.31 -5.94
CA LEU A 427 -17.68 12.68 -7.18
C LEU A 427 -16.52 12.51 -8.17
N ALA A 428 -15.66 13.52 -8.32
CA ALA A 428 -14.46 13.42 -9.16
C ALA A 428 -13.54 12.30 -8.67
N GLU A 429 -13.38 12.15 -7.35
CA GLU A 429 -12.63 11.05 -6.75
C GLU A 429 -13.28 9.68 -7.01
N CYS A 430 -14.60 9.55 -6.83
CA CYS A 430 -15.34 8.33 -7.19
C CYS A 430 -15.17 7.97 -8.67
N TYR A 431 -15.00 8.95 -9.56
CA TYR A 431 -14.73 8.72 -10.98
C TYR A 431 -13.33 8.17 -11.22
N VAL A 432 -12.30 8.76 -10.62
CA VAL A 432 -10.91 8.27 -10.70
C VAL A 432 -10.84 6.81 -10.25
N ARG A 433 -11.52 6.48 -9.15
CA ARG A 433 -11.55 5.14 -8.54
C ARG A 433 -12.50 4.15 -9.25
N ARG A 434 -13.30 4.63 -10.21
CA ARG A 434 -14.34 3.87 -10.94
C ARG A 434 -15.41 3.25 -10.04
N ASP A 435 -15.78 3.97 -8.99
CA ASP A 435 -16.87 3.58 -8.09
C ASP A 435 -18.24 3.86 -8.71
N GLU A 436 -19.25 3.11 -8.28
CA GLU A 436 -20.64 3.45 -8.56
C GLU A 436 -21.12 4.52 -7.58
N VAL A 437 -21.98 5.40 -8.05
CA VAL A 437 -22.50 6.52 -7.26
C VAL A 437 -24.01 6.44 -7.24
N ALA A 438 -24.59 6.59 -6.05
CA ALA A 438 -26.00 6.85 -5.85
C ALA A 438 -26.18 8.21 -5.16
N LEU A 439 -27.27 8.90 -5.49
CA LEU A 439 -27.62 10.19 -4.89
C LEU A 439 -29.05 10.14 -4.39
N ILE A 440 -29.21 10.42 -3.11
CA ILE A 440 -30.49 10.58 -2.41
C ILE A 440 -30.55 12.03 -1.98
N ALA A 441 -31.58 12.73 -2.41
CA ALA A 441 -31.84 14.10 -1.97
C ALA A 441 -33.17 14.13 -1.25
N PHE A 442 -33.25 14.90 -0.17
CA PHE A 442 -34.46 15.05 0.60
C PHE A 442 -34.85 16.52 0.74
N ARG A 443 -36.14 16.79 0.55
CA ARG A 443 -36.74 18.12 0.59
C ARG A 443 -38.24 18.06 0.82
N GLY A 444 -38.81 19.11 1.40
CA GLY A 444 -40.26 19.17 1.62
C GLY A 444 -40.70 18.08 2.59
N ARG A 445 -41.53 17.14 2.12
CA ARG A 445 -42.05 16.00 2.91
C ARG A 445 -41.55 14.64 2.43
N LYS A 446 -40.62 14.58 1.46
CA LYS A 446 -40.15 13.33 0.85
C LYS A 446 -38.63 13.28 0.72
N ALA A 447 -38.10 12.06 0.67
CA ALA A 447 -36.73 11.77 0.28
C ALA A 447 -36.77 10.93 -1.00
N ASP A 448 -36.09 11.37 -2.05
CA ASP A 448 -36.11 10.71 -3.36
C ASP A 448 -34.71 10.21 -3.73
N VAL A 449 -34.64 9.01 -4.31
CA VAL A 449 -33.41 8.49 -4.92
C VAL A 449 -33.26 9.18 -6.29
N VAL A 450 -32.62 10.34 -6.29
CA VAL A 450 -32.39 11.17 -7.47
C VAL A 450 -31.54 10.45 -8.51
N LEU A 451 -30.58 9.65 -8.05
CA LEU A 451 -29.75 8.83 -8.91
C LEU A 451 -29.59 7.42 -8.30
N PRO A 452 -30.11 6.36 -8.96
CA PRO A 452 -29.79 5.00 -8.56
C PRO A 452 -28.29 4.71 -8.80
N PRO A 453 -27.72 3.69 -8.14
CA PRO A 453 -26.32 3.30 -8.34
C PRO A 453 -25.91 3.25 -9.82
N THR A 454 -25.04 4.16 -10.24
CA THR A 454 -24.63 4.29 -11.64
C THR A 454 -23.19 4.79 -11.75
N ARG A 455 -22.61 4.61 -12.94
CA ARG A 455 -21.29 5.13 -13.31
C ARG A 455 -21.35 6.43 -14.10
N ALA A 456 -22.56 6.89 -14.41
CA ALA A 456 -22.78 8.10 -15.18
C ALA A 456 -22.58 9.35 -14.31
N LEU A 457 -21.32 9.71 -14.08
CA LEU A 457 -20.92 10.87 -13.26
C LEU A 457 -21.56 12.18 -13.74
N THR A 458 -21.70 12.35 -15.06
CA THR A 458 -22.30 13.53 -15.67
C THR A 458 -23.77 13.71 -15.26
N ARG A 459 -24.49 12.60 -14.98
CA ARG A 459 -25.86 12.65 -14.44
C ARG A 459 -25.87 13.04 -12.96
N ALA A 460 -24.91 12.55 -12.17
CA ALA A 460 -24.76 12.91 -10.76
C ALA A 460 -24.46 14.41 -10.58
N SER A 461 -23.50 14.95 -11.35
CA SER A 461 -23.15 16.37 -11.32
C SER A 461 -24.31 17.27 -11.76
N ARG A 462 -25.05 16.87 -12.81
CA ARG A 462 -26.25 17.60 -13.27
C ARG A 462 -27.39 17.56 -12.25
N ALA A 463 -27.62 16.40 -11.63
CA ALA A 463 -28.63 16.24 -10.59
C ALA A 463 -28.36 17.15 -9.40
N LEU A 464 -27.10 17.25 -8.94
CA LEU A 464 -26.69 18.17 -7.89
C LEU A 464 -26.79 19.63 -8.31
N ALA A 465 -26.47 19.94 -9.57
CA ALA A 465 -26.57 21.30 -10.09
C ALA A 465 -28.01 21.81 -10.19
N ALA A 466 -28.98 20.92 -10.37
CA ALA A 466 -30.40 21.22 -10.47
C ALA A 466 -31.13 21.28 -9.11
N MET A 467 -30.45 21.01 -7.99
CA MET A 467 -31.08 21.07 -6.67
C MET A 467 -31.32 22.54 -6.28
N VAL A 468 -32.59 22.92 -6.16
CA VAL A 468 -33.02 24.23 -5.65
C VAL A 468 -33.32 24.09 -4.16
N GLY A 469 -32.72 24.95 -3.33
CA GLY A 469 -32.86 24.92 -1.88
C GLY A 469 -34.25 25.32 -1.40
N GLY A 470 -34.76 24.66 -0.36
CA GLY A 470 -35.99 25.03 0.34
C GLY A 470 -36.92 23.87 0.71
N GLY A 471 -37.66 24.03 1.81
CA GLY A 471 -38.67 23.07 2.29
C GLY A 471 -38.28 22.35 3.60
N GLY A 472 -39.09 21.38 3.99
CA GLY A 472 -38.84 20.52 5.15
C GLY A 472 -37.71 19.52 4.93
N THR A 473 -37.29 18.90 6.04
CA THR A 473 -36.11 18.07 6.24
C THR A 473 -36.59 16.71 6.79
N PRO A 474 -37.13 15.81 5.93
CA PRO A 474 -37.62 14.49 6.32
C PRO A 474 -36.46 13.50 6.50
N LEU A 475 -35.66 13.73 7.53
CA LEU A 475 -34.38 13.04 7.74
C LEU A 475 -34.56 11.53 8.01
N ALA A 476 -35.61 11.14 8.73
CA ALA A 476 -35.93 9.73 8.98
C ALA A 476 -36.16 8.96 7.66
N THR A 477 -36.97 9.53 6.76
CA THR A 477 -37.25 8.95 5.43
C THR A 477 -35.98 8.88 4.57
N ALA A 478 -35.09 9.88 4.66
CA ALA A 478 -33.83 9.88 3.95
C ALA A 478 -32.90 8.74 4.41
N ILE A 479 -32.80 8.54 5.73
CA ILE A 479 -32.01 7.45 6.32
C ILE A 479 -32.60 6.08 5.94
N ASP A 480 -33.92 5.94 5.93
CA ASP A 480 -34.59 4.71 5.52
C ASP A 480 -34.29 4.36 4.04
N ASN A 481 -34.37 5.35 3.15
CA ASN A 481 -34.04 5.17 1.73
C ASN A 481 -32.56 4.84 1.51
N ALA A 482 -31.66 5.46 2.30
CA ALA A 482 -30.25 5.13 2.28
C ALA A 482 -29.99 3.68 2.70
N ARG A 483 -30.69 3.20 3.76
CA ARG A 483 -30.63 1.81 4.22
C ARG A 483 -31.09 0.83 3.14
N LEU A 484 -32.25 1.08 2.52
CA LEU A 484 -32.78 0.24 1.44
C LEU A 484 -31.86 0.21 0.21
N THR A 485 -31.27 1.35 -0.13
CA THR A 485 -30.30 1.45 -1.23
C THR A 485 -29.03 0.66 -0.90
N ALA A 486 -28.51 0.78 0.32
CA ALA A 486 -27.35 0.03 0.79
C ALA A 486 -27.61 -1.49 0.77
N GLU A 487 -28.78 -1.95 1.21
CA GLU A 487 -29.17 -3.37 1.13
C GLU A 487 -29.21 -3.89 -0.32
N SER A 488 -29.68 -3.06 -1.26
CA SER A 488 -29.67 -3.40 -2.68
C SER A 488 -28.24 -3.56 -3.22
N VAL A 489 -27.34 -2.64 -2.86
CA VAL A 489 -25.91 -2.67 -3.21
C VAL A 489 -25.21 -3.91 -2.62
N ILE A 490 -25.51 -4.25 -1.36
CA ILE A 490 -24.98 -5.45 -0.70
C ILE A 490 -25.42 -6.72 -1.45
N ARG A 491 -26.70 -6.82 -1.81
CA ARG A 491 -27.26 -7.94 -2.60
C ARG A 491 -26.61 -8.06 -3.98
N ALA A 492 -26.19 -6.94 -4.59
CA ALA A 492 -25.44 -6.92 -5.84
C ALA A 492 -23.95 -7.33 -5.70
N GLY A 493 -23.48 -7.66 -4.50
CA GLY A 493 -22.10 -8.07 -4.23
C GLY A 493 -21.11 -6.90 -4.14
N GLN A 494 -21.61 -5.68 -3.91
CA GLN A 494 -20.83 -4.45 -3.79
C GLN A 494 -20.83 -3.94 -2.35
N THR A 495 -19.84 -3.13 -1.98
CA THR A 495 -19.73 -2.55 -0.63
C THR A 495 -20.29 -1.13 -0.64
N PRO A 496 -21.41 -0.86 0.05
CA PRO A 496 -21.94 0.50 0.16
C PRO A 496 -21.07 1.35 1.08
N PHE A 497 -20.88 2.60 0.72
CA PHE A 497 -20.29 3.62 1.56
C PHE A 497 -21.22 4.82 1.64
N LEU A 498 -21.67 5.19 2.84
CA LEU A 498 -22.72 6.18 3.00
C LEU A 498 -22.15 7.53 3.46
N VAL A 499 -22.48 8.60 2.73
CA VAL A 499 -22.09 9.97 3.04
C VAL A 499 -23.34 10.81 3.25
N PHE A 500 -23.60 11.19 4.49
CA PHE A 500 -24.69 12.10 4.86
C PHE A 500 -24.18 13.53 4.91
N MET A 501 -24.91 14.45 4.31
CA MET A 501 -24.62 15.88 4.35
C MET A 501 -25.86 16.60 4.86
N THR A 502 -25.87 16.95 6.14
CA THR A 502 -27.04 17.51 6.81
C THR A 502 -26.62 18.28 8.05
N ASP A 503 -27.39 19.29 8.43
CA ASP A 503 -27.24 20.00 9.71
C ASP A 503 -27.89 19.25 10.89
N GLY A 504 -28.49 18.08 10.60
CA GLY A 504 -29.13 17.19 11.56
C GLY A 504 -30.50 17.68 12.02
N ARG A 505 -31.05 18.79 11.50
CA ARG A 505 -32.28 19.41 12.00
C ARG A 505 -33.53 18.86 11.32
N ALA A 506 -33.94 17.67 11.73
CA ALA A 506 -35.20 17.06 11.26
C ALA A 506 -36.42 17.93 11.65
N ASN A 507 -37.35 18.14 10.70
CA ASN A 507 -38.57 18.91 10.94
C ASN A 507 -39.86 18.25 10.41
N ILE A 508 -39.74 17.18 9.62
CA ILE A 508 -40.85 16.34 9.17
C ILE A 508 -40.67 14.94 9.76
N ALA A 509 -41.70 14.47 10.47
CA ALA A 509 -41.75 13.14 11.04
C ALA A 509 -41.97 12.08 9.95
N ARG A 510 -41.77 10.80 10.30
CA ARG A 510 -41.84 9.69 9.35
C ARG A 510 -43.20 9.54 8.68
N ASP A 511 -44.27 9.96 9.35
CA ASP A 511 -45.64 10.00 8.84
C ASP A 511 -45.93 11.20 7.92
N GLY A 512 -44.95 12.08 7.71
CA GLY A 512 -45.06 13.28 6.87
C GLY A 512 -45.64 14.50 7.58
N SER A 513 -45.94 14.40 8.88
CA SER A 513 -46.41 15.52 9.70
C SER A 513 -45.25 16.46 10.09
N PRO A 514 -45.50 17.79 10.20
CA PRO A 514 -44.51 18.73 10.69
C PRO A 514 -44.38 18.64 12.21
N GLY A 515 -43.17 18.42 12.72
CA GLY A 515 -42.93 18.31 14.17
C GLY A 515 -41.48 18.00 14.48
N ARG A 516 -40.73 18.97 15.03
CA ARG A 516 -39.27 18.83 15.25
C ARG A 516 -38.89 17.73 16.22
N VAL A 517 -39.63 17.58 17.32
CA VAL A 517 -39.32 16.60 18.37
C VAL A 517 -39.51 15.18 17.83
N GLN A 518 -40.71 14.88 17.32
CA GLN A 518 -41.05 13.59 16.73
C GLN A 518 -40.19 13.27 15.51
N ALA A 519 -39.91 14.26 14.65
CA ALA A 519 -39.01 14.07 13.49
C ALA A 519 -37.58 13.71 13.89
N MET A 520 -37.08 14.28 14.99
CA MET A 520 -35.76 13.94 15.51
C MET A 520 -35.74 12.54 16.11
N GLU A 521 -36.77 12.16 16.89
CA GLU A 521 -36.90 10.81 17.44
C GLU A 521 -36.95 9.75 16.33
N ASP A 522 -37.76 9.99 15.30
CA ASP A 522 -37.85 9.12 14.13
C ASP A 522 -36.51 9.01 13.40
N ALA A 523 -35.80 10.12 13.22
CA ALA A 523 -34.48 10.12 12.59
C ALA A 523 -33.45 9.32 13.40
N MET A 524 -33.49 9.41 14.73
CA MET A 524 -32.62 8.65 15.63
C MET A 524 -32.95 7.14 15.57
N VAL A 525 -34.22 6.76 15.50
CA VAL A 525 -34.65 5.36 15.33
C VAL A 525 -34.14 4.81 13.99
N SER A 526 -34.36 5.54 12.89
CA SER A 526 -33.85 5.15 11.58
C SER A 526 -32.32 5.09 11.54
N GLY A 527 -31.64 6.00 12.24
CA GLY A 527 -30.18 6.00 12.38
C GLY A 527 -29.65 4.73 13.05
N ARG A 528 -30.26 4.30 14.17
CA ARG A 528 -29.91 3.04 14.85
C ARG A 528 -30.13 1.83 13.95
N ARG A 529 -31.24 1.79 13.20
CA ARG A 529 -31.52 0.72 12.23
C ARG A 529 -30.51 0.69 11.07
N LEU A 530 -30.00 1.83 10.66
CA LEU A 530 -28.93 1.89 9.66
C LEU A 530 -27.62 1.31 10.22
N ALA A 531 -27.30 1.59 11.49
CA ALA A 531 -26.10 1.09 12.16
C ALA A 531 -26.04 -0.45 12.20
N GLU A 532 -27.20 -1.12 12.25
CA GLU A 532 -27.30 -2.59 12.19
C GLU A 532 -26.69 -3.19 10.91
N LEU A 533 -26.65 -2.44 9.79
CA LEU A 533 -25.99 -2.90 8.56
C LEU A 533 -24.46 -2.99 8.68
N ARG A 534 -23.87 -2.40 9.74
CA ARG A 534 -22.42 -2.33 10.00
C ARG A 534 -21.62 -1.84 8.80
N GLN A 535 -22.18 -0.91 8.05
CA GLN A 535 -21.53 -0.28 6.90
C GLN A 535 -20.83 1.01 7.33
N PRO A 536 -19.76 1.41 6.62
CA PRO A 536 -19.13 2.70 6.85
C PRO A 536 -20.10 3.86 6.57
N VAL A 537 -20.28 4.72 7.55
CA VAL A 537 -21.10 5.92 7.43
C VAL A 537 -20.30 7.13 7.88
N ILE A 538 -20.38 8.21 7.11
CA ILE A 538 -19.89 9.54 7.49
C ILE A 538 -21.07 10.49 7.53
N VAL A 539 -21.13 11.31 8.59
CA VAL A 539 -22.01 12.47 8.68
C VAL A 539 -21.15 13.72 8.57
N ILE A 540 -21.36 14.46 7.49
CA ILE A 540 -20.78 15.77 7.24
C ILE A 540 -21.80 16.81 7.68
N ASP A 541 -21.46 17.55 8.73
CA ASP A 541 -22.31 18.60 9.27
C ASP A 541 -22.17 19.87 8.41
N THR A 542 -23.27 20.30 7.80
CA THR A 542 -23.37 21.47 6.90
C THR A 542 -23.77 22.76 7.64
N SER A 543 -23.85 22.72 8.96
CA SER A 543 -24.14 23.89 9.79
C SER A 543 -22.95 24.86 9.89
N ALA A 544 -23.22 26.14 10.16
CA ALA A 544 -22.17 27.16 10.25
C ALA A 544 -21.27 27.01 11.48
N ARG A 545 -21.76 26.32 12.52
CA ARG A 545 -21.06 25.98 13.75
C ARG A 545 -21.47 24.55 14.12
N PRO A 546 -20.54 23.69 14.57
CA PRO A 546 -20.83 22.29 14.88
C PRO A 546 -22.15 22.09 15.61
N ALA A 547 -23.09 21.39 14.98
CA ALA A 547 -24.42 21.17 15.49
C ALA A 547 -24.47 19.89 16.34
N GLU A 548 -24.91 20.04 17.60
CA GLU A 548 -25.08 18.91 18.52
C GLU A 548 -26.08 17.86 17.98
N GLN A 549 -27.07 18.30 17.19
CA GLN A 549 -28.05 17.42 16.55
C GLN A 549 -27.40 16.50 15.51
N ALA A 550 -26.55 17.04 14.63
CA ALA A 550 -25.81 16.26 13.64
C ALA A 550 -24.81 15.29 14.31
N ALA A 551 -24.14 15.72 15.38
CA ALA A 551 -23.25 14.86 16.16
C ALA A 551 -24.01 13.72 16.87
N SER A 552 -25.20 14.00 17.39
CA SER A 552 -26.06 12.99 18.04
C SER A 552 -26.60 11.97 17.05
N LEU A 553 -26.98 12.43 15.85
CA LEU A 553 -27.37 11.54 14.75
C LEU A 553 -26.21 10.65 14.30
N ALA A 554 -25.01 11.22 14.15
CA ALA A 554 -23.81 10.46 13.82
C ALA A 554 -23.54 9.35 14.85
N ARG A 555 -23.67 9.66 16.15
CA ARG A 555 -23.57 8.65 17.23
C ARG A 555 -24.62 7.55 17.11
N ALA A 556 -25.87 7.90 16.82
CA ALA A 556 -26.94 6.91 16.64
C ALA A 556 -26.68 5.97 15.46
N MET A 557 -26.05 6.48 14.40
CA MET A 557 -25.69 5.73 13.20
C MET A 557 -24.36 4.97 13.33
N GLN A 558 -23.64 5.12 14.45
CA GLN A 558 -22.23 4.71 14.60
C GLN A 558 -21.35 5.25 13.46
N ALA A 559 -21.67 6.45 12.98
CA ALA A 559 -21.02 7.12 11.89
C ALA A 559 -19.87 8.00 12.39
N ARG A 560 -18.89 8.25 11.52
CA ARG A 560 -17.87 9.27 11.79
C ARG A 560 -18.45 10.65 11.54
N TYR A 561 -18.35 11.52 12.53
CA TYR A 561 -18.81 12.90 12.46
C TYR A 561 -17.71 13.82 11.95
N LEU A 562 -18.04 14.70 11.01
CA LEU A 562 -17.12 15.68 10.45
C LEU A 562 -17.84 17.04 10.29
N PRO A 563 -17.48 18.09 11.03
CA PRO A 563 -17.94 19.44 10.71
C PRO A 563 -17.33 19.90 9.39
N LEU A 564 -18.13 20.50 8.50
CA LEU A 564 -17.61 21.04 7.24
C LEU A 564 -16.57 22.15 7.56
N PRO A 565 -15.29 21.98 7.18
CA PRO A 565 -14.28 22.98 7.50
C PRO A 565 -14.55 24.25 6.71
N GLN A 566 -14.65 25.38 7.41
CA GLN A 566 -14.53 26.68 6.76
C GLN A 566 -13.11 26.72 6.15
N ALA A 567 -13.02 26.68 4.82
CA ALA A 567 -11.83 26.92 3.99
C ALA A 567 -10.99 25.75 3.42
N ASP A 568 -11.30 24.45 3.60
CA ASP A 568 -10.51 23.41 2.90
C ASP A 568 -11.31 22.16 2.43
N PRO A 569 -11.86 22.20 1.20
CA PRO A 569 -12.50 21.05 0.56
C PRO A 569 -11.55 19.88 0.27
N GLN A 570 -10.23 20.10 0.16
CA GLN A 570 -9.26 19.03 -0.14
C GLN A 570 -9.01 18.12 1.08
N ARG A 571 -8.97 18.70 2.28
CA ARG A 571 -8.91 17.92 3.54
C ARG A 571 -10.10 16.98 3.68
N LEU A 572 -11.29 17.42 3.27
CA LEU A 572 -12.50 16.59 3.33
C LEU A 572 -12.40 15.38 2.38
N VAL A 573 -11.87 15.57 1.18
CA VAL A 573 -11.59 14.47 0.24
C VAL A 573 -10.59 13.48 0.86
N GLY A 574 -9.49 13.96 1.45
CA GLY A 574 -8.50 13.10 2.10
C GLY A 574 -9.08 12.24 3.23
N VAL A 575 -9.90 12.82 4.10
CA VAL A 575 -10.56 12.10 5.20
C VAL A 575 -11.57 11.08 4.69
N VAL A 576 -12.40 11.44 3.71
CA VAL A 576 -13.39 10.53 3.13
C VAL A 576 -12.72 9.39 2.38
N SER A 577 -11.65 9.66 1.61
CA SER A 577 -10.88 8.63 0.90
C SER A 577 -10.21 7.63 1.85
N ALA A 578 -9.61 8.11 2.95
CA ALA A 578 -9.01 7.24 3.98
C ALA A 578 -10.07 6.30 4.60
N LEU A 579 -11.24 6.84 4.94
CA LEU A 579 -12.34 6.09 5.54
C LEU A 579 -13.02 5.10 4.59
N GLN A 580 -13.10 5.44 3.30
CA GLN A 580 -13.53 4.51 2.26
C GLN A 580 -12.53 3.34 2.11
N GLY A 581 -11.23 3.61 2.28
CA GLY A 581 -10.18 2.59 2.32
C GLY A 581 -10.37 1.61 3.47
N GLU A 582 -10.51 2.11 4.69
CA GLU A 582 -10.76 1.29 5.90
C GLU A 582 -12.00 0.39 5.75
N ALA A 583 -13.06 0.89 5.12
CA ALA A 583 -14.27 0.12 4.89
C ALA A 583 -14.10 -1.06 3.92
N ARG A 584 -13.23 -0.91 2.91
CA ARG A 584 -12.89 -1.99 1.99
C ARG A 584 -12.12 -3.10 2.72
N GLU A 585 -11.21 -2.74 3.62
CA GLU A 585 -10.41 -3.68 4.42
C GLU A 585 -11.28 -4.52 5.37
N ARG A 586 -12.29 -3.90 6.03
CA ARG A 586 -13.19 -4.59 6.98
C ARG A 586 -14.06 -5.69 6.37
N ARG A 587 -14.31 -5.69 5.05
CA ARG A 587 -15.08 -6.75 4.37
C ARG A 587 -14.18 -7.82 3.72
N ALA A 588 -12.91 -7.49 3.50
CA ALA A 588 -11.93 -8.44 2.97
C ALA A 588 -11.37 -9.36 4.08
N SER A 589 -11.46 -8.90 5.33
CA SER A 589 -11.30 -9.69 6.56
C SER A 589 -12.58 -10.47 6.85
#